data_AF-A0A935E359-F1
#
_entry.id   AF-A0A935E359-F1
#
_cell.length_a   1.000
_cell.length_b   1.000
_cell.length_c   1.000
_cell.angle_alpha   90.00
_cell.angle_beta   90.00
_cell.angle_gamma   90.00
#
_symmetry.space_group_name_H-M   'P 1'
#
loop_
_entity.id
_entity.type
_entity.pdbx_description
1 polymer ?
#
loop_
_entity_poly.entity_id
_entity_poly.type
_entity_poly.pdbx_seq_one_letter_code
_entity_poly.pdbx_strand_id
1 'polypeptide(L)'
;MLLLPNYALITHAFAVLADAAPGRANFDYHVSYIKDFGTAGYTDALNQLFAGTSDRDLGTMMLNNLGLNGVFSADDAEAFIAANAGNRVGAVIELAKGLYSYNGSDAGVLAAKAAYVSKVDYSYNYSVVEANVAPSNFPSSYDVNTFVLKPYLDETLIGSAANDVFKGITPDALSSGDVFHGGAGNDTLDAILALQMYAVRAVTTGIENVVISAQSSDSTAAGDNNIGDFGAVTVDAHEMQGVTKWENNNSRADLIVEDVRIADNEITKDITIAMVETDPGDVDYGVYFDQYFPARWPYLHQHPGPGTPRHP
;
A
#
# COMPACT_ATOMS: atom_id res chain seq x y z
N MET A 1 -2.88 5.24 2.05
CA MET A 1 -2.68 6.22 0.97
C MET A 1 -2.66 7.64 1.53
N LEU A 2 -1.61 8.44 1.24
CA LEU A 2 -1.64 9.89 1.46
C LEU A 2 -2.29 10.54 0.23
N LEU A 3 -3.61 10.73 0.27
CA LEU A 3 -4.32 11.45 -0.78
C LEU A 3 -4.04 12.94 -0.70
N LEU A 4 -3.93 13.60 -1.86
CA LEU A 4 -4.05 15.05 -1.90
C LEU A 4 -5.37 15.45 -1.24
N PRO A 5 -5.40 16.49 -0.37
CA PRO A 5 -6.57 16.82 0.44
C PRO A 5 -7.88 16.95 -0.36
N ASN A 6 -7.80 17.50 -1.58
CA ASN A 6 -8.95 17.65 -2.46
C ASN A 6 -9.45 16.30 -3.00
N TYR A 7 -8.56 15.37 -3.31
CA TYR A 7 -8.93 14.05 -3.84
C TYR A 7 -9.61 13.22 -2.75
N ALA A 8 -9.07 13.27 -1.52
CA ALA A 8 -9.69 12.66 -0.35
C ALA A 8 -11.11 13.19 -0.11
N LEU A 9 -11.31 14.50 -0.19
CA LEU A 9 -12.63 15.10 -0.01
C LEU A 9 -13.64 14.58 -1.04
N ILE A 10 -13.23 14.45 -2.31
CA ILE A 10 -14.09 13.97 -3.39
C ILE A 10 -14.43 12.49 -3.19
N THR A 11 -13.43 11.63 -2.96
CA THR A 11 -13.66 10.19 -2.79
C THR A 11 -14.52 9.90 -1.57
N HIS A 12 -14.34 10.62 -0.44
CA HIS A 12 -15.23 10.49 0.71
C HIS A 12 -16.66 10.96 0.39
N ALA A 13 -16.83 12.10 -0.27
CA ALA A 13 -18.16 12.60 -0.64
C ALA A 13 -18.92 11.60 -1.53
N PHE A 14 -18.26 11.07 -2.56
CA PHE A 14 -18.87 10.07 -3.43
C PHE A 14 -19.17 8.75 -2.71
N ALA A 15 -18.22 8.26 -1.90
CA ALA A 15 -18.41 7.02 -1.16
C ALA A 15 -19.59 7.09 -0.17
N VAL A 16 -19.71 8.19 0.59
CA VAL A 16 -20.74 8.30 1.63
C VAL A 16 -22.09 8.81 1.11
N LEU A 17 -22.12 9.64 0.04
CA LEU A 17 -23.36 10.24 -0.46
C LEU A 17 -23.94 9.55 -1.69
N ALA A 18 -23.11 8.87 -2.49
CA ALA A 18 -23.55 8.25 -3.75
C ALA A 18 -23.36 6.72 -3.78
N ASP A 19 -22.61 6.16 -2.81
CA ASP A 19 -22.21 4.75 -2.77
C ASP A 19 -21.60 4.23 -4.08
N ALA A 20 -20.82 5.10 -4.75
CA ALA A 20 -20.19 4.79 -6.03
C ALA A 20 -18.88 5.56 -6.22
N ALA A 21 -17.99 5.03 -7.04
CA ALA A 21 -16.83 5.75 -7.54
C ALA A 21 -17.22 6.65 -8.73
N PRO A 22 -16.81 7.94 -8.78
CA PRO A 22 -17.05 8.77 -9.95
C PRO A 22 -16.21 8.30 -11.16
N GLY A 23 -16.75 8.46 -12.36
CA GLY A 23 -15.94 8.39 -13.58
C GLY A 23 -14.96 9.57 -13.67
N ARG A 24 -13.91 9.44 -14.48
CA ARG A 24 -12.79 10.39 -14.56
C ARG A 24 -13.20 11.83 -14.83
N ALA A 25 -14.07 12.06 -15.82
CA ALA A 25 -14.51 13.40 -16.16
C ALA A 25 -15.27 14.09 -15.00
N ASN A 26 -16.03 13.32 -14.24
CA ASN A 26 -16.74 13.83 -13.08
C ASN A 26 -15.76 14.11 -11.93
N PHE A 27 -14.80 13.21 -11.69
CA PHE A 27 -13.74 13.45 -10.71
C PHE A 27 -12.96 14.74 -10.99
N ASP A 28 -12.53 14.95 -12.23
CA ASP A 28 -11.80 16.16 -12.66
C ASP A 28 -12.66 17.44 -12.54
N TYR A 29 -13.96 17.34 -12.80
CA TYR A 29 -14.90 18.45 -12.59
C TYR A 29 -14.94 18.85 -11.11
N HIS A 30 -15.06 17.88 -10.19
CA HIS A 30 -15.09 18.15 -8.75
C HIS A 30 -13.74 18.71 -8.26
N VAL A 31 -12.60 18.23 -8.78
CA VAL A 31 -11.27 18.79 -8.50
C VAL A 31 -11.22 20.27 -8.92
N SER A 32 -11.68 20.57 -10.12
CA SER A 32 -11.72 21.95 -10.65
C SER A 32 -12.66 22.84 -9.83
N TYR A 33 -13.82 22.31 -9.42
CA TYR A 33 -14.75 23.03 -8.56
C TYR A 33 -14.13 23.41 -7.22
N ILE A 34 -13.44 22.48 -6.55
CA ILE A 34 -12.75 22.78 -5.27
C ILE A 34 -11.65 23.81 -5.49
N LYS A 35 -10.94 23.78 -6.63
CA LYS A 35 -9.92 24.78 -6.96
C LYS A 35 -10.52 26.19 -7.09
N ASP A 36 -11.70 26.31 -7.71
CA ASP A 36 -12.33 27.60 -7.99
C ASP A 36 -13.10 28.17 -6.80
N PHE A 37 -13.71 27.30 -5.97
CA PHE A 37 -14.62 27.70 -4.89
C PHE A 37 -14.16 27.30 -3.48
N GLY A 38 -13.05 26.57 -3.36
CA GLY A 38 -12.56 26.04 -2.10
C GLY A 38 -13.38 24.87 -1.55
N THR A 39 -12.88 24.25 -0.49
CA THR A 39 -13.55 23.11 0.18
C THR A 39 -14.86 23.51 0.84
N ALA A 40 -14.95 24.74 1.36
CA ALA A 40 -16.18 25.30 1.92
C ALA A 40 -17.26 25.45 0.84
N GLY A 41 -16.95 26.09 -0.30
CA GLY A 41 -17.90 26.24 -1.40
C GLY A 41 -18.35 24.90 -1.99
N TYR A 42 -17.44 23.92 -2.07
CA TYR A 42 -17.79 22.56 -2.47
C TYR A 42 -18.79 21.90 -1.52
N THR A 43 -18.56 22.01 -0.21
CA THR A 43 -19.44 21.44 0.81
C THR A 43 -20.80 22.15 0.83
N ASP A 44 -20.83 23.47 0.62
CA ASP A 44 -22.07 24.25 0.50
C ASP A 44 -22.89 23.79 -0.71
N ALA A 45 -22.26 23.59 -1.87
CA ALA A 45 -22.92 23.08 -3.06
C ALA A 45 -23.54 21.69 -2.83
N LEU A 46 -22.83 20.80 -2.12
CA LEU A 46 -23.38 19.50 -1.74
C LEU A 46 -24.54 19.62 -0.74
N ASN A 47 -24.45 20.51 0.26
CA ASN A 47 -25.59 20.76 1.16
C ASN A 47 -26.83 21.23 0.40
N GLN A 48 -26.68 22.06 -0.63
CA GLN A 48 -27.79 22.47 -1.49
C GLN A 48 -28.35 21.31 -2.32
N LEU A 49 -27.48 20.43 -2.85
CA LEU A 49 -27.89 19.25 -3.60
C LEU A 49 -28.77 18.31 -2.75
N PHE A 50 -28.46 18.18 -1.46
CA PHE A 50 -29.21 17.33 -0.53
C PHE A 50 -30.26 18.09 0.30
N ALA A 51 -30.53 19.37 0.01
CA ALA A 51 -31.43 20.20 0.82
C ALA A 51 -32.83 19.59 0.99
N GLY A 52 -33.35 18.92 -0.05
CA GLY A 52 -34.65 18.25 -0.04
C GLY A 52 -34.67 16.86 0.62
N THR A 53 -33.53 16.34 1.07
CA THR A 53 -33.44 15.03 1.75
C THR A 53 -33.79 15.21 3.22
N SER A 54 -34.63 14.32 3.76
CA SER A 54 -34.97 14.34 5.18
C SER A 54 -33.77 13.94 6.04
N ASP A 55 -33.73 14.36 7.30
CA ASP A 55 -32.65 14.01 8.21
C ASP A 55 -32.57 12.48 8.43
N ARG A 56 -33.72 11.82 8.51
CA ARG A 56 -33.83 10.36 8.58
C ARG A 56 -33.24 9.67 7.35
N ASP A 57 -33.57 10.14 6.15
CA ASP A 57 -33.10 9.51 4.91
C ASP A 57 -31.59 9.74 4.73
N LEU A 58 -31.11 10.95 5.01
CA LEU A 58 -29.68 11.28 4.96
C LEU A 58 -28.88 10.47 6.00
N GLY A 59 -29.40 10.34 7.22
CA GLY A 59 -28.80 9.52 8.28
C GLY A 59 -28.78 8.03 7.93
N THR A 60 -29.87 7.50 7.37
CA THR A 60 -29.95 6.09 6.92
C THR A 60 -28.98 5.83 5.77
N MET A 61 -28.89 6.72 4.79
CA MET A 61 -27.92 6.65 3.70
C MET A 61 -26.48 6.65 4.24
N MET A 62 -26.17 7.56 5.17
CA MET A 62 -24.86 7.62 5.82
C MET A 62 -24.51 6.29 6.51
N LEU A 63 -25.40 5.72 7.33
CA LEU A 63 -25.10 4.46 8.01
C LEU A 63 -24.93 3.28 7.03
N ASN A 64 -25.78 3.19 6.00
CA ASN A 64 -25.67 2.18 4.96
C ASN A 64 -24.31 2.25 4.24
N ASN A 65 -23.94 3.44 3.77
CA ASN A 65 -22.77 3.61 2.93
C ASN A 65 -21.47 3.48 3.73
N LEU A 66 -21.48 3.84 5.01
CA LEU A 66 -20.37 3.65 5.95
C LEU A 66 -20.31 2.25 6.57
N GLY A 67 -21.32 1.39 6.36
CA GLY A 67 -21.36 0.05 6.98
C GLY A 67 -21.62 0.07 8.49
N LEU A 68 -22.22 1.13 9.01
CA LEU A 68 -22.39 1.39 10.45
C LEU A 68 -23.76 0.95 11.01
N ASN A 69 -24.66 0.40 10.19
CA ASN A 69 -26.01 -0.03 10.62
C ASN A 69 -26.02 -1.09 11.73
N GLY A 70 -24.95 -1.88 11.86
CA GLY A 70 -24.80 -2.86 12.93
C GLY A 70 -24.28 -2.27 14.24
N VAL A 71 -23.88 -0.99 14.23
CA VAL A 71 -23.26 -0.27 15.35
C VAL A 71 -24.18 0.82 15.90
N PHE A 72 -24.82 1.58 15.00
CA PHE A 72 -25.70 2.69 15.35
C PHE A 72 -27.09 2.49 14.75
N SER A 73 -28.12 2.98 15.45
CA SER A 73 -29.50 2.92 14.97
C SER A 73 -29.83 4.07 14.01
N ALA A 74 -30.90 3.91 13.22
CA ALA A 74 -31.40 4.98 12.37
C ALA A 74 -31.88 6.21 13.19
N ASP A 75 -32.28 6.03 14.45
CA ASP A 75 -32.64 7.13 15.35
C ASP A 75 -31.38 7.91 15.77
N ASP A 76 -30.28 7.22 16.07
CA ASP A 76 -28.98 7.86 16.37
C ASP A 76 -28.49 8.69 15.19
N ALA A 77 -28.63 8.14 13.97
CA ALA A 77 -28.23 8.83 12.76
C ALA A 77 -29.09 10.06 12.46
N GLU A 78 -30.42 9.96 12.58
CA GLU A 78 -31.30 11.13 12.42
C GLU A 78 -30.96 12.23 13.44
N ALA A 79 -30.73 11.86 14.71
CA ALA A 79 -30.35 12.82 15.75
C ALA A 79 -29.00 13.49 15.44
N PHE A 80 -28.02 12.75 14.91
CA PHE A 80 -26.74 13.30 14.46
C PHE A 80 -26.93 14.32 13.32
N ILE A 81 -27.75 14.00 12.32
CA ILE A 81 -28.02 14.93 11.21
C ILE A 81 -28.74 16.19 11.71
N ALA A 82 -29.78 16.03 12.53
CA ALA A 82 -30.54 17.15 13.10
C ALA A 82 -29.66 18.08 13.95
N ALA A 83 -28.71 17.53 14.71
CA ALA A 83 -27.74 18.30 15.49
C ALA A 83 -26.80 19.14 14.59
N ASN A 84 -26.68 18.80 13.31
CA ASN A 84 -25.83 19.46 12.32
C ASN A 84 -26.64 20.19 11.23
N ALA A 85 -27.85 20.67 11.53
CA ALA A 85 -28.78 21.25 10.55
C ALA A 85 -28.19 22.32 9.61
N GLY A 86 -27.22 23.11 10.08
CA GLY A 86 -26.55 24.14 9.27
C GLY A 86 -25.50 23.62 8.28
N ASN A 87 -25.05 22.37 8.41
CA ASN A 87 -24.02 21.76 7.57
C ASN A 87 -24.14 20.23 7.57
N ARG A 88 -25.34 19.73 7.27
CA ARG A 88 -25.67 18.30 7.38
C ARG A 88 -24.73 17.42 6.56
N VAL A 89 -24.47 17.80 5.29
CA VAL A 89 -23.61 17.02 4.40
C VAL A 89 -22.14 17.11 4.81
N GLY A 90 -21.67 18.28 5.25
CA GLY A 90 -20.32 18.42 5.78
C GLY A 90 -20.10 17.53 7.00
N ALA A 91 -21.06 17.45 7.91
CA ALA A 91 -21.00 16.56 9.08
C ALA A 91 -20.92 15.07 8.69
N VAL A 92 -21.69 14.66 7.67
CA VAL A 92 -21.62 13.29 7.11
C VAL A 92 -20.23 12.99 6.55
N ILE A 93 -19.65 13.91 5.78
CA ILE A 93 -18.30 13.74 5.20
C ILE A 93 -17.23 13.70 6.31
N GLU A 94 -17.34 14.56 7.33
CA GLU A 94 -16.41 14.53 8.47
C GLU A 94 -16.52 13.25 9.28
N LEU A 95 -17.72 12.70 9.49
CA LEU A 95 -17.88 11.37 10.10
C LEU A 95 -17.20 10.29 9.25
N ALA A 96 -17.35 10.35 7.94
CA ALA A 96 -16.73 9.41 7.00
C ALA A 96 -15.19 9.47 7.06
N LYS A 97 -14.60 10.67 7.13
CA LYS A 97 -13.17 10.87 7.38
C LYS A 97 -12.75 10.35 8.76
N GLY A 98 -13.59 10.55 9.77
CA GLY A 98 -13.39 10.00 11.12
C GLY A 98 -13.36 8.48 11.13
N LEU A 99 -14.26 7.83 10.38
CA LEU A 99 -14.28 6.37 10.23
C LEU A 99 -13.02 5.88 9.52
N TYR A 100 -12.64 6.50 8.39
CA TYR A 100 -11.42 6.16 7.64
C TYR A 100 -10.16 6.23 8.52
N SER A 101 -10.07 7.23 9.41
CA SER A 101 -8.94 7.43 10.32
C SER A 101 -9.11 6.79 11.71
N TYR A 102 -10.19 6.04 11.96
CA TYR A 102 -10.52 5.50 13.28
C TYR A 102 -9.41 4.58 13.82
N ASN A 103 -8.96 4.84 15.05
CA ASN A 103 -7.88 4.10 15.71
C ASN A 103 -8.29 3.55 17.10
N GLY A 104 -9.59 3.54 17.39
CA GLY A 104 -10.13 2.94 18.61
C GLY A 104 -10.21 1.41 18.53
N SER A 105 -10.88 0.80 19.50
CA SER A 105 -10.92 -0.66 19.70
C SER A 105 -12.30 -1.30 19.54
N ASP A 106 -13.34 -0.54 19.17
CA ASP A 106 -14.67 -1.10 18.97
C ASP A 106 -14.67 -2.02 17.74
N ALA A 107 -15.03 -3.30 17.93
CA ALA A 107 -14.95 -4.31 16.88
C ALA A 107 -15.90 -4.03 15.70
N GLY A 108 -17.09 -3.47 15.97
CA GLY A 108 -18.06 -3.12 14.93
C GLY A 108 -17.58 -1.94 14.10
N VAL A 109 -17.02 -0.93 14.74
CA VAL A 109 -16.43 0.25 14.06
C VAL A 109 -15.17 -0.14 13.28
N LEU A 110 -14.32 -1.02 13.82
CA LEU A 110 -13.14 -1.52 13.10
C LEU A 110 -13.52 -2.31 11.84
N ALA A 111 -14.57 -3.13 11.90
CA ALA A 111 -15.07 -3.84 10.72
C ALA A 111 -15.63 -2.88 9.66
N ALA A 112 -16.43 -1.89 10.09
CA ALA A 112 -16.94 -0.85 9.19
C ALA A 112 -15.80 -0.01 8.57
N LYS A 113 -14.78 0.34 9.37
CA LYS A 113 -13.58 1.02 8.89
C LYS A 113 -12.89 0.24 7.79
N ALA A 114 -12.61 -1.05 8.02
CA ALA A 114 -11.88 -1.87 7.05
C ALA A 114 -12.60 -1.87 5.69
N ALA A 115 -13.91 -2.09 5.68
CA ALA A 115 -14.71 -2.03 4.46
C ALA A 115 -14.74 -0.62 3.84
N TYR A 116 -14.84 0.43 4.66
CA TYR A 116 -14.89 1.80 4.20
C TYR A 116 -13.58 2.28 3.55
N VAL A 117 -12.43 1.88 4.10
CA VAL A 117 -11.11 2.15 3.50
C VAL A 117 -11.03 1.57 2.09
N SER A 118 -11.44 0.30 1.91
CA SER A 118 -11.48 -0.32 0.58
C SER A 118 -12.40 0.42 -0.40
N LYS A 119 -13.53 0.98 0.05
CA LYS A 119 -14.41 1.82 -0.79
C LYS A 119 -13.68 3.05 -1.31
N VAL A 120 -12.99 3.76 -0.42
CA VAL A 120 -12.28 5.01 -0.73
C VAL A 120 -11.10 4.75 -1.67
N ASP A 121 -10.34 3.68 -1.43
CA ASP A 121 -9.21 3.28 -2.26
C ASP A 121 -9.66 2.86 -3.66
N TYR A 122 -10.71 2.02 -3.75
CA TYR A 122 -11.33 1.68 -5.03
C TYR A 122 -11.83 2.93 -5.75
N SER A 123 -12.50 3.83 -5.04
CA SER A 123 -13.00 5.07 -5.63
C SER A 123 -11.87 5.88 -6.25
N TYR A 124 -10.76 6.08 -5.55
CA TYR A 124 -9.63 6.81 -6.10
C TYR A 124 -9.06 6.10 -7.34
N ASN A 125 -8.72 4.82 -7.21
CA ASN A 125 -8.09 4.03 -8.27
C ASN A 125 -8.96 3.96 -9.52
N TYR A 126 -10.28 3.82 -9.36
CA TYR A 126 -11.22 3.83 -10.47
C TYR A 126 -11.27 5.23 -11.13
N SER A 127 -11.37 6.28 -10.32
CA SER A 127 -11.63 7.64 -10.79
C SER A 127 -10.45 8.31 -11.49
N VAL A 128 -9.21 7.88 -11.24
CA VAL A 128 -8.03 8.47 -11.92
C VAL A 128 -7.77 7.89 -13.31
N VAL A 129 -8.37 6.76 -13.66
CA VAL A 129 -8.17 6.09 -14.97
C VAL A 129 -9.00 6.76 -16.06
N GLU A 130 -8.34 7.25 -17.12
CA GLU A 130 -9.01 8.02 -18.20
C GLU A 130 -10.11 7.27 -18.94
N ALA A 131 -9.97 5.94 -19.08
CA ALA A 131 -10.97 5.10 -19.74
C ALA A 131 -12.28 4.95 -18.94
N ASN A 132 -12.25 5.20 -17.63
CA ASN A 132 -13.39 5.02 -16.74
C ASN A 132 -14.32 6.24 -16.80
N VAL A 133 -15.16 6.31 -17.83
CA VAL A 133 -16.00 7.49 -18.10
C VAL A 133 -17.31 7.54 -17.31
N ALA A 134 -17.83 6.39 -16.86
CA ALA A 134 -19.08 6.27 -16.12
C ALA A 134 -18.82 6.05 -14.61
N PRO A 135 -19.77 6.36 -13.71
CA PRO A 135 -19.67 5.93 -12.33
C PRO A 135 -19.62 4.40 -12.21
N SER A 136 -18.88 3.91 -11.23
CA SER A 136 -18.86 2.48 -10.90
C SER A 136 -19.48 2.24 -9.53
N ASN A 137 -20.41 1.30 -9.47
CA ASN A 137 -20.86 0.77 -8.19
C ASN A 137 -19.70 0.10 -7.48
N PHE A 138 -19.70 0.19 -6.17
CA PHE A 138 -18.76 -0.56 -5.37
C PHE A 138 -18.97 -2.07 -5.52
N PRO A 139 -17.93 -2.85 -5.82
CA PRO A 139 -18.06 -4.28 -5.95
C PRO A 139 -18.40 -4.94 -4.60
N SER A 140 -19.14 -6.04 -4.64
CA SER A 140 -19.51 -6.82 -3.44
C SER A 140 -18.30 -7.45 -2.73
N SER A 141 -17.20 -7.59 -3.46
CA SER A 141 -15.87 -7.93 -2.97
C SER A 141 -14.89 -7.04 -3.71
N TYR A 142 -14.11 -6.26 -2.96
CA TYR A 142 -13.01 -5.52 -3.56
C TYR A 142 -11.90 -6.52 -3.85
N ASP A 143 -11.76 -6.90 -5.11
CA ASP A 143 -10.56 -7.59 -5.60
C ASP A 143 -9.44 -6.54 -5.73
N VAL A 144 -9.07 -5.94 -4.60
CA VAL A 144 -8.01 -4.91 -4.46
C VAL A 144 -6.72 -5.51 -3.94
N ASN A 145 -6.60 -6.83 -4.01
CA ASN A 145 -5.38 -7.55 -3.68
C ASN A 145 -4.30 -7.39 -4.76
N THR A 146 -4.49 -6.50 -5.74
CA THR A 146 -3.43 -6.15 -6.68
C THR A 146 -3.41 -4.65 -6.92
N PHE A 147 -2.29 -4.02 -6.57
CA PHE A 147 -2.01 -2.61 -6.75
C PHE A 147 -0.96 -2.46 -7.84
N VAL A 148 -1.26 -1.76 -8.93
CA VAL A 148 -0.28 -1.55 -10.01
C VAL A 148 0.49 -0.25 -9.77
N LEU A 149 1.82 -0.35 -9.69
CA LEU A 149 2.70 0.81 -9.52
C LEU A 149 2.73 1.67 -10.79
N LYS A 150 2.85 2.97 -10.62
CA LYS A 150 2.93 3.94 -11.70
C LYS A 150 4.38 4.36 -11.93
N PRO A 151 4.88 4.30 -13.17
CA PRO A 151 6.23 4.75 -13.48
C PRO A 151 6.37 6.25 -13.22
N TYR A 152 7.54 6.64 -12.71
CA TYR A 152 7.95 8.03 -12.45
C TYR A 152 7.14 8.76 -11.36
N LEU A 153 6.50 8.02 -10.45
CA LEU A 153 5.78 8.58 -9.31
C LEU A 153 6.16 7.82 -8.05
N ASP A 154 6.46 8.56 -6.98
CA ASP A 154 6.60 7.98 -5.65
C ASP A 154 5.20 7.75 -5.05
N GLU A 155 4.87 6.50 -4.74
CA GLU A 155 3.55 6.10 -4.26
C GLU A 155 3.58 5.62 -2.80
N THR A 156 2.50 5.89 -2.06
CA THR A 156 2.25 5.25 -0.77
C THR A 156 1.01 4.36 -0.88
N LEU A 157 1.25 3.06 -1.05
CA LEU A 157 0.20 2.06 -1.25
C LEU A 157 -0.01 1.27 0.04
N ILE A 158 -1.27 1.04 0.39
CA ILE A 158 -1.67 0.32 1.60
C ILE A 158 -2.60 -0.80 1.18
N GLY A 159 -2.21 -2.02 1.51
CA GLY A 159 -2.97 -3.23 1.36
C GLY A 159 -4.03 -3.38 2.45
N SER A 160 -4.62 -4.56 2.47
CA SER A 160 -5.77 -4.95 3.24
C SER A 160 -5.38 -5.90 4.37
N ALA A 161 -6.28 -6.79 4.76
CA ALA A 161 -5.99 -7.90 5.67
C ALA A 161 -5.95 -9.26 4.94
N ALA A 162 -5.99 -9.22 3.60
CA ALA A 162 -5.89 -10.36 2.71
C ALA A 162 -4.49 -10.42 2.09
N ASN A 163 -4.22 -11.45 1.29
CA ASN A 163 -2.95 -11.54 0.57
C ASN A 163 -2.96 -10.61 -0.64
N ASP A 164 -2.22 -9.51 -0.58
CA ASP A 164 -2.13 -8.47 -1.59
C ASP A 164 -0.86 -8.56 -2.43
N VAL A 165 -0.90 -7.92 -3.60
CA VAL A 165 0.17 -7.90 -4.60
C VAL A 165 0.40 -6.48 -5.08
N PHE A 166 1.54 -5.90 -4.77
CA PHE A 166 1.99 -4.62 -5.32
C PHE A 166 2.83 -4.91 -6.56
N LYS A 167 2.35 -4.56 -7.75
CA LYS A 167 2.87 -5.01 -9.04
C LYS A 167 3.43 -3.87 -9.89
N GLY A 168 4.75 -3.84 -10.07
CA GLY A 168 5.45 -2.98 -11.03
C GLY A 168 5.52 -3.63 -12.41
N ILE A 169 4.48 -3.47 -13.22
CA ILE A 169 4.40 -4.06 -14.58
C ILE A 169 5.20 -3.31 -15.64
N THR A 170 5.55 -2.05 -15.37
CA THR A 170 6.44 -1.27 -16.23
C THR A 170 7.84 -1.33 -15.62
N PRO A 171 8.89 -1.57 -16.41
CA PRO A 171 10.26 -1.49 -15.89
C PRO A 171 10.49 -0.18 -15.13
N ASP A 172 11.11 -0.30 -13.96
CA ASP A 172 11.48 0.82 -13.08
C ASP A 172 10.27 1.64 -12.58
N ALA A 173 9.09 1.03 -12.51
CA ALA A 173 7.95 1.60 -11.80
C ALA A 173 8.12 1.57 -10.27
N LEU A 174 8.93 0.64 -9.75
CA LEU A 174 9.36 0.65 -8.36
C LEU A 174 10.50 1.66 -8.18
N SER A 175 10.28 2.65 -7.32
CA SER A 175 11.21 3.74 -7.03
C SER A 175 11.70 3.71 -5.56
N SER A 176 12.73 4.52 -5.26
CA SER A 176 13.21 4.70 -3.89
C SER A 176 12.30 5.59 -3.01
N GLY A 177 11.32 6.25 -3.60
CA GLY A 177 10.33 7.04 -2.85
C GLY A 177 9.07 6.25 -2.51
N ASP A 178 8.96 5.01 -3.01
CA ASP A 178 7.78 4.18 -2.78
C ASP A 178 7.72 3.64 -1.35
N VAL A 179 6.50 3.63 -0.81
CA VAL A 179 6.18 3.15 0.53
C VAL A 179 5.01 2.15 0.43
N PHE A 180 5.24 0.91 0.83
CA PHE A 180 4.25 -0.16 0.81
C PHE A 180 3.91 -0.63 2.23
N HIS A 181 2.63 -0.72 2.52
CA HIS A 181 2.10 -1.30 3.74
C HIS A 181 1.18 -2.45 3.37
N GLY A 182 1.62 -3.71 3.38
CA GLY A 182 0.75 -4.83 2.96
C GLY A 182 -0.42 -5.06 3.91
N GLY A 183 -0.19 -4.90 5.22
CA GLY A 183 -1.23 -5.02 6.23
C GLY A 183 -1.14 -6.37 6.93
N ALA A 184 -2.25 -7.10 6.97
CA ALA A 184 -2.22 -8.49 7.45
C ALA A 184 -2.40 -9.42 6.25
N GLY A 185 -1.84 -10.62 6.30
CA GLY A 185 -1.89 -11.53 5.17
C GLY A 185 -0.50 -12.06 4.87
N ASN A 186 -0.34 -12.59 3.66
CA ASN A 186 0.95 -12.91 3.07
C ASN A 186 1.08 -12.14 1.75
N ASP A 187 1.70 -10.98 1.85
CA ASP A 187 1.69 -9.94 0.82
C ASP A 187 2.94 -10.01 -0.06
N THR A 188 2.81 -9.52 -1.29
CA THR A 188 3.85 -9.62 -2.32
C THR A 188 4.13 -8.27 -2.95
N LEU A 189 5.39 -7.87 -3.04
CA LEU A 189 5.88 -6.86 -3.97
C LEU A 189 6.51 -7.58 -5.18
N ASP A 190 5.96 -7.37 -6.37
CA ASP A 190 6.37 -7.99 -7.64
C ASP A 190 6.72 -6.90 -8.64
N ALA A 191 8.01 -6.71 -8.96
CA ALA A 191 8.45 -5.58 -9.77
C ALA A 191 9.45 -5.97 -10.86
N ILE A 192 9.34 -5.27 -11.99
CA ILE A 192 10.32 -5.31 -13.07
C ILE A 192 11.31 -4.15 -12.88
N LEU A 193 12.59 -4.46 -12.86
CA LEU A 193 13.68 -3.49 -12.76
C LEU A 193 14.61 -3.62 -13.97
N ALA A 194 15.10 -2.49 -14.47
CA ALA A 194 15.98 -2.42 -15.62
C ALA A 194 17.06 -1.32 -15.43
N LEU A 195 16.77 -0.09 -15.84
CA LEU A 195 17.76 0.99 -15.88
C LEU A 195 17.81 1.73 -14.54
N GLN A 196 18.80 1.39 -13.72
CA GLN A 196 19.01 2.03 -12.43
C GLN A 196 20.28 2.88 -12.40
N MET A 197 20.14 4.13 -11.96
CA MET A 197 21.29 5.00 -11.67
C MET A 197 21.88 4.74 -10.27
N TYR A 198 21.10 4.11 -9.39
CA TYR A 198 21.40 3.82 -8.00
C TYR A 198 20.45 2.70 -7.51
N ALA A 199 20.81 2.05 -6.40
CA ALA A 199 19.98 1.00 -5.81
C ALA A 199 18.59 1.53 -5.44
N VAL A 200 17.55 0.77 -5.78
CA VAL A 200 16.18 1.09 -5.39
C VAL A 200 15.99 0.83 -3.90
N ARG A 201 15.56 1.85 -3.18
CA ARG A 201 15.39 1.84 -1.71
C ARG A 201 13.93 2.13 -1.32
N ALA A 202 13.02 1.22 -1.65
CA ALA A 202 11.63 1.33 -1.23
C ALA A 202 11.48 1.03 0.27
N VAL A 203 10.41 1.55 0.88
CA VAL A 203 10.05 1.25 2.27
C VAL A 203 8.94 0.22 2.28
N THR A 204 9.12 -0.89 3.01
CA THR A 204 8.04 -1.89 3.17
C THR A 204 7.76 -2.20 4.64
N THR A 205 6.49 -2.44 4.93
CA THR A 205 6.02 -3.02 6.19
C THR A 205 4.89 -4.00 5.91
N GLY A 206 4.93 -5.19 6.51
CA GLY A 206 3.96 -6.25 6.25
C GLY A 206 3.98 -6.70 4.79
N ILE A 207 5.17 -6.84 4.20
CA ILE A 207 5.35 -7.44 2.87
C ILE A 207 6.26 -8.64 3.07
N GLU A 208 5.72 -9.85 2.94
CA GLU A 208 6.47 -11.07 3.21
C GLU A 208 7.28 -11.53 2.00
N ASN A 209 6.81 -11.22 0.78
CA ASN A 209 7.40 -11.71 -0.47
C ASN A 209 7.87 -10.55 -1.34
N VAL A 210 9.13 -10.55 -1.75
CA VAL A 210 9.66 -9.64 -2.77
C VAL A 210 10.12 -10.45 -3.97
N VAL A 211 9.53 -10.17 -5.12
CA VAL A 211 9.80 -10.81 -6.41
C VAL A 211 10.30 -9.76 -7.38
N ILE A 212 11.48 -9.98 -7.94
CA ILE A 212 12.11 -9.04 -8.88
C ILE A 212 12.43 -9.74 -10.19
N SER A 213 12.01 -9.13 -11.30
CA SER A 213 12.46 -9.45 -12.65
C SER A 213 13.45 -8.39 -13.13
N ALA A 214 14.74 -8.70 -13.14
CA ALA A 214 15.80 -7.84 -13.65
C ALA A 214 15.95 -8.02 -15.17
N GLN A 215 15.75 -6.98 -15.98
CA GLN A 215 15.66 -7.09 -17.44
C GLN A 215 16.86 -6.52 -18.22
N SER A 216 17.47 -5.41 -17.82
CA SER A 216 18.72 -4.88 -18.44
C SER A 216 19.16 -3.55 -17.81
N SER A 217 20.47 -3.35 -17.58
CA SER A 217 21.08 -2.06 -17.27
C SER A 217 21.60 -1.29 -18.50
N ASP A 218 21.46 -1.84 -19.71
CA ASP A 218 21.97 -1.27 -20.96
C ASP A 218 20.87 -0.64 -21.83
N SER A 219 21.12 0.61 -22.24
CA SER A 219 20.30 1.38 -23.18
C SER A 219 20.36 0.89 -24.65
N THR A 220 21.24 -0.08 -24.98
CA THR A 220 21.44 -0.58 -26.35
C THR A 220 21.04 -2.04 -26.60
N ALA A 221 20.36 -2.67 -25.64
CA ALA A 221 19.89 -4.06 -25.69
C ALA A 221 19.11 -4.40 -26.99
N ALA A 222 19.75 -5.12 -27.92
CA ALA A 222 19.19 -5.51 -29.22
C ALA A 222 18.36 -6.81 -29.17
N GLY A 223 17.68 -7.10 -28.05
CA GLY A 223 16.87 -8.30 -27.89
C GLY A 223 17.66 -9.61 -27.77
N ASP A 224 18.93 -9.52 -27.37
CA ASP A 224 19.74 -10.69 -27.01
C ASP A 224 19.40 -11.15 -25.59
N ASN A 225 19.38 -12.48 -25.37
CA ASN A 225 19.15 -13.07 -24.05
C ASN A 225 20.35 -12.92 -23.11
N ASN A 226 21.52 -12.58 -23.65
CA ASN A 226 22.74 -12.30 -22.90
C ASN A 226 23.26 -10.94 -23.35
N ILE A 227 23.34 -9.97 -22.44
CA ILE A 227 23.92 -8.66 -22.72
C ILE A 227 25.27 -8.58 -22.04
N GLY A 228 26.37 -8.79 -22.78
CA GLY A 228 27.71 -8.61 -22.22
C GLY A 228 27.93 -7.20 -21.68
N ASP A 229 28.68 -7.11 -20.57
CA ASP A 229 29.00 -5.94 -19.73
C ASP A 229 27.88 -5.50 -18.74
N PHE A 230 27.77 -6.17 -17.58
CA PHE A 230 26.73 -5.90 -16.59
C PHE A 230 27.16 -4.98 -15.44
N GLY A 231 26.36 -3.95 -15.20
CA GLY A 231 26.06 -3.50 -13.85
C GLY A 231 24.83 -4.26 -13.38
N ALA A 232 24.89 -4.89 -12.21
CA ALA A 232 23.72 -5.55 -11.64
C ALA A 232 22.59 -4.55 -11.37
N VAL A 233 21.34 -5.01 -11.50
CA VAL A 233 20.20 -4.31 -10.89
C VAL A 233 20.34 -4.45 -9.37
N THR A 234 20.16 -3.35 -8.64
CA THR A 234 20.38 -3.32 -7.19
C THR A 234 19.15 -2.86 -6.41
N VAL A 235 18.88 -3.56 -5.31
CA VAL A 235 17.87 -3.19 -4.30
C VAL A 235 18.57 -2.98 -2.97
N ASP A 236 18.38 -1.81 -2.37
CA ASP A 236 18.78 -1.49 -0.99
C ASP A 236 17.59 -1.84 -0.08
N ALA A 237 17.69 -2.97 0.63
CA ALA A 237 16.63 -3.50 1.48
C ALA A 237 16.63 -2.91 2.90
N HIS A 238 17.43 -1.88 3.18
CA HIS A 238 17.61 -1.31 4.52
C HIS A 238 16.30 -0.94 5.23
N GLU A 239 15.31 -0.46 4.47
CA GLU A 239 13.99 -0.01 4.94
C GLU A 239 12.87 -1.02 4.64
N MET A 240 13.20 -2.22 4.15
CA MET A 240 12.23 -3.26 3.83
C MET A 240 12.06 -4.24 4.99
N GLN A 241 10.98 -4.06 5.77
CA GLN A 241 10.79 -4.79 7.03
C GLN A 241 9.86 -5.99 6.87
N GLY A 242 10.25 -7.13 7.46
CA GLY A 242 9.41 -8.33 7.53
C GLY A 242 9.42 -9.19 6.27
N VAL A 243 10.30 -8.91 5.31
CA VAL A 243 10.45 -9.73 4.10
C VAL A 243 11.06 -11.08 4.48
N THR A 244 10.29 -12.15 4.28
CA THR A 244 10.70 -13.54 4.56
C THR A 244 11.03 -14.32 3.30
N LYS A 245 10.75 -13.77 2.12
CA LYS A 245 11.10 -14.35 0.83
C LYS A 245 11.64 -13.31 -0.15
N TRP A 246 12.82 -13.58 -0.67
CA TRP A 246 13.43 -12.84 -1.78
C TRP A 246 13.54 -13.75 -3.00
N GLU A 247 12.97 -13.31 -4.12
CA GLU A 247 12.90 -14.09 -5.35
C GLU A 247 13.42 -13.30 -6.55
N ASN A 248 14.41 -13.88 -7.22
CA ASN A 248 14.79 -13.50 -8.57
C ASN A 248 13.94 -14.32 -9.56
N ASN A 249 13.02 -13.68 -10.28
CA ASN A 249 12.06 -14.36 -11.15
C ASN A 249 12.13 -13.84 -12.59
N ASN A 250 12.30 -14.73 -13.55
CA ASN A 250 12.24 -14.43 -14.99
C ASN A 250 13.18 -13.29 -15.40
N SER A 251 14.37 -13.24 -14.79
CA SER A 251 15.37 -12.22 -15.09
C SER A 251 16.19 -12.54 -16.34
N ARG A 252 16.79 -11.51 -16.92
CA ARG A 252 17.72 -11.49 -18.05
C ARG A 252 19.05 -10.80 -17.72
N ALA A 253 19.15 -10.23 -16.52
CA ALA A 253 20.33 -9.53 -16.00
C ALA A 253 20.53 -9.87 -14.51
N ASP A 254 21.73 -9.61 -14.01
CA ASP A 254 22.09 -9.83 -12.61
C ASP A 254 21.20 -9.04 -11.64
N LEU A 255 20.87 -9.68 -10.51
CA LEU A 255 20.18 -9.03 -9.39
C LEU A 255 21.05 -9.10 -8.13
N ILE A 256 21.26 -7.95 -7.49
CA ILE A 256 21.86 -7.86 -6.16
C ILE A 256 20.86 -7.20 -5.22
N VAL A 257 20.57 -7.86 -4.11
CA VAL A 257 19.84 -7.29 -2.97
C VAL A 257 20.82 -7.11 -1.82
N GLU A 258 21.00 -5.88 -1.36
CA GLU A 258 21.87 -5.55 -0.23
C GLU A 258 21.09 -5.04 0.98
N ASP A 259 21.77 -4.91 2.12
CA ASP A 259 21.20 -4.44 3.39
C ASP A 259 19.96 -5.23 3.86
N VAL A 260 19.88 -6.52 3.54
CA VAL A 260 18.77 -7.36 3.99
C VAL A 260 18.83 -7.55 5.51
N ARG A 261 17.74 -7.15 6.16
CA ARG A 261 17.53 -7.27 7.60
C ARG A 261 16.42 -8.26 7.89
N ILE A 262 16.58 -9.00 8.98
CA ILE A 262 15.59 -9.97 9.49
C ILE A 262 15.19 -9.57 10.90
N ALA A 263 14.00 -9.98 11.35
CA ALA A 263 13.51 -9.62 12.67
C ALA A 263 14.35 -10.24 13.80
N ASP A 264 14.32 -9.64 15.00
CA ASP A 264 15.09 -10.08 16.17
C ASP A 264 14.83 -11.54 16.57
N ASN A 265 13.66 -12.08 16.23
CA ASN A 265 13.22 -13.44 16.50
C ASN A 265 13.41 -14.40 15.32
N GLU A 266 13.96 -13.94 14.21
CA GLU A 266 14.26 -14.72 13.01
C GLU A 266 15.76 -15.02 12.93
N ILE A 267 16.09 -16.10 12.21
CA ILE A 267 17.45 -16.37 11.75
C ILE A 267 17.44 -16.60 10.24
N THR A 268 18.60 -16.58 9.60
CA THR A 268 18.71 -16.69 8.13
C THR A 268 18.04 -17.94 7.54
N LYS A 269 17.86 -19.02 8.31
CA LYS A 269 17.12 -20.21 7.87
C LYS A 269 15.62 -19.93 7.62
N ASP A 270 15.08 -18.90 8.27
CA ASP A 270 13.67 -18.52 8.20
C ASP A 270 13.39 -17.64 6.97
N ILE A 271 14.46 -17.25 6.25
CA ILE A 271 14.39 -16.50 5.00
C ILE A 271 14.54 -17.43 3.81
N THR A 272 13.59 -17.35 2.89
CA THR A 272 13.61 -18.09 1.62
C THR A 272 14.28 -17.25 0.55
N ILE A 273 15.32 -17.79 -0.07
CA ILE A 273 15.95 -17.22 -1.27
C ILE A 273 15.60 -18.13 -2.45
N ALA A 274 14.99 -17.57 -3.49
CA ALA A 274 14.52 -18.31 -4.65
C ALA A 274 15.02 -17.69 -5.97
N MET A 275 15.35 -18.56 -6.93
CA MET A 275 15.66 -18.17 -8.31
C MET A 275 14.78 -19.03 -9.23
N VAL A 276 13.93 -18.38 -10.02
CA VAL A 276 12.80 -19.02 -10.70
C VAL A 276 12.72 -18.51 -12.14
N GLU A 277 12.69 -19.40 -13.13
CA GLU A 277 12.47 -19.06 -14.55
C GLU A 277 13.42 -18.00 -15.16
N THR A 278 14.53 -17.70 -14.49
CA THR A 278 15.59 -16.80 -14.97
C THR A 278 16.39 -17.43 -16.11
N ASP A 279 16.84 -16.60 -17.06
CA ASP A 279 17.55 -17.08 -18.25
C ASP A 279 18.84 -17.84 -17.89
N PRO A 280 19.15 -18.95 -18.61
CA PRO A 280 20.38 -19.69 -18.38
C PRO A 280 21.59 -18.94 -18.95
N GLY A 281 22.67 -18.81 -18.17
CA GLY A 281 23.91 -18.15 -18.62
C GLY A 281 24.52 -17.28 -17.54
N ASP A 282 24.96 -16.08 -17.92
CA ASP A 282 25.60 -15.07 -17.06
C ASP A 282 24.55 -14.22 -16.31
N VAL A 283 23.52 -14.85 -15.74
CA VAL A 283 22.55 -14.17 -14.88
C VAL A 283 22.77 -14.63 -13.45
N ASP A 284 23.35 -13.75 -12.64
CA ASP A 284 23.69 -14.00 -11.25
C ASP A 284 22.64 -13.43 -10.27
N TYR A 285 22.58 -14.04 -9.08
CA TYR A 285 21.72 -13.57 -7.99
C TYR A 285 22.50 -13.50 -6.67
N GLY A 286 22.65 -12.29 -6.14
CA GLY A 286 23.27 -12.02 -4.84
C GLY A 286 22.28 -11.48 -3.82
N VAL A 287 22.29 -12.02 -2.61
CA VAL A 287 21.54 -11.48 -1.46
C VAL A 287 22.49 -11.33 -0.28
N TYR A 288 22.69 -10.08 0.15
CA TYR A 288 23.64 -9.71 1.19
C TYR A 288 22.89 -9.26 2.44
N PHE A 289 23.08 -9.99 3.54
CA PHE A 289 22.48 -9.69 4.83
C PHE A 289 23.37 -8.70 5.60
N ASP A 290 22.78 -7.62 6.09
CA ASP A 290 23.42 -6.68 7.03
C ASP A 290 22.66 -6.67 8.35
N GLN A 291 22.90 -7.70 9.17
CA GLN A 291 22.30 -7.80 10.48
C GLN A 291 23.17 -7.03 11.48
N TYR A 292 22.61 -5.96 12.07
CA TYR A 292 23.20 -5.37 13.26
C TYR A 292 23.06 -6.40 14.39
N PHE A 293 24.11 -7.18 14.66
CA PHE A 293 24.15 -8.04 15.84
C PHE A 293 24.55 -7.19 17.06
N PRO A 294 23.63 -6.81 17.97
CA PRO A 294 24.06 -6.46 19.31
C PRO A 294 24.66 -7.72 19.92
N ALA A 295 25.98 -7.76 20.04
CA ALA A 295 26.74 -8.89 20.53
C ALA A 295 26.14 -9.49 21.82
N ARG A 296 25.34 -10.55 21.69
CA ARG A 296 25.15 -11.55 22.74
C ARG A 296 26.06 -12.71 22.44
N TRP A 297 27.36 -12.50 22.67
CA TRP A 297 28.22 -13.61 23.07
C TRP A 297 27.79 -14.00 24.50
N PRO A 298 27.15 -15.17 24.73
CA PRO A 298 27.18 -15.72 26.07
C PRO A 298 28.65 -16.03 26.38
N TYR A 299 29.13 -15.52 27.51
CA TYR A 299 30.38 -15.89 28.13
C TYR A 299 30.67 -17.39 27.93
N LEU A 300 31.60 -17.72 27.05
CA LEU A 300 32.13 -19.08 26.97
C LEU A 300 32.81 -19.33 28.33
N HIS A 301 32.33 -20.35 29.05
CA HIS A 301 32.97 -20.85 30.25
C HIS A 301 34.48 -21.00 30.00
N GLN A 302 35.28 -20.27 30.77
CA GLN A 302 36.70 -20.58 30.90
C GLN A 302 36.79 -21.98 31.52
N HIS A 303 37.21 -22.96 30.72
CA HIS A 303 37.72 -24.22 31.23
C HIS A 303 38.93 -23.93 32.13
N PRO A 304 38.99 -24.46 33.37
CA PRO A 304 40.21 -24.41 34.15
C PRO A 304 41.25 -25.32 33.48
N GLY A 305 42.36 -24.72 33.06
CA GLY A 305 43.48 -25.44 32.45
C GLY A 305 44.10 -26.49 33.40
N PRO A 306 44.76 -27.52 32.83
CA PRO A 306 45.21 -28.69 33.58
C PRO A 306 46.36 -28.34 34.54
N GLY A 307 46.36 -29.05 35.67
CA GLY A 307 47.21 -28.81 36.83
C GLY A 307 48.70 -28.73 36.58
N THR A 308 49.34 -27.95 37.44
CA THR A 308 50.78 -27.89 37.67
C THR A 308 51.35 -29.27 38.04
N PRO A 309 52.47 -29.73 37.43
CA PRO A 309 53.21 -30.87 37.93
C PRO A 309 54.02 -30.44 39.15
N ARG A 310 53.91 -31.21 40.24
CA ARG A 310 54.88 -31.20 41.34
C ARG A 310 56.16 -31.89 40.87
N HIS A 311 57.30 -31.34 41.25
CA HIS A 311 58.59 -32.03 41.24
C HIS A 311 59.35 -31.74 42.55
N PRO A 312 60.28 -32.64 42.93
CA PRO A 312 60.46 -33.21 44.28
C PRO A 312 61.17 -32.33 45.31
#